data_AF-A0A7R9E2C7-F1
#
_entry.id   AF-A0A7R9E2C7-F1
#
_cell.length_a   1.000
_cell.length_b   1.000
_cell.length_c   1.000
_cell.angle_alpha   90.00
_cell.angle_beta   90.00
_cell.angle_gamma   90.00
#
_symmetry.space_group_name_H-M   'P 1'
#
loop_
_entity.id
_entity.type
_entity.pdbx_description
1 polymer ?
#
loop_
_entity_poly.entity_id
_entity_poly.type
_entity_poly.pdbx_seq_one_letter_code
_entity_poly.pdbx_strand_id
1 'polypeptide(L)'
;MRPPKQVIAVHVEEKAFDNYYNGCCNGTFWPLFHSMPDRAVFKSETWEAYCDVNRQFALSTLQALRTVVKQLDAEVKMDTIPVVWIHDYQLFVAATTIRQVIEEEKLRAKLSFFLHIPFPSWDIMRLFPWDDEILQGMLACDMVGFHIEDYCLNFIDCCSRRLGCRVDRNKMLVEIAGRTVHVKALPIGIPYDRFVELAETTPKFLKISDSEKIILGVDRLDYTKG
;
A
#
# COMPACT_ATOMS: atom_id res chain seq x y z
N MET A 1 21.10 1.82 6.09
CA MET A 1 20.00 2.81 6.08
C MET A 1 20.22 3.77 7.24
N ARG A 2 20.02 5.08 7.04
CA ARG A 2 20.03 6.03 8.15
C ARG A 2 18.80 5.76 9.03
N PRO A 3 18.91 5.80 10.37
CA PRO A 3 17.76 5.64 11.23
C PRO A 3 16.72 6.74 10.94
N PRO A 4 15.41 6.46 11.12
CA PRO A 4 14.39 7.48 10.93
C PRO A 4 14.65 8.64 11.91
N LYS A 5 14.54 9.88 11.42
CA LYS A 5 14.66 11.07 12.27
C LYS A 5 13.52 11.16 13.30
N GLN A 6 12.36 10.59 12.96
CA GLN A 6 11.17 10.58 13.79
C GLN A 6 10.34 9.34 13.46
N VAL A 7 9.72 8.76 14.49
CA VAL A 7 8.69 7.71 14.37
C VAL A 7 7.49 8.17 15.18
N ILE A 8 6.30 8.13 14.58
CA ILE A 8 5.03 8.45 15.24
C ILE A 8 4.21 7.18 15.27
N ALA A 9 3.93 6.68 16.47
CA ALA A 9 3.11 5.50 16.66
C ALA A 9 1.63 5.86 16.50
N VAL A 10 0.87 4.96 15.86
CA VAL A 10 -0.60 4.99 15.85
C VAL A 10 -1.07 3.90 16.79
N HIS A 11 -1.72 4.29 17.88
CA HIS A 11 -2.21 3.37 18.89
C HIS A 11 -3.66 3.01 18.59
N VAL A 12 -3.92 1.71 18.45
CA VAL A 12 -5.25 1.16 18.15
C VAL A 12 -5.63 0.21 19.29
N GLU A 13 -6.88 0.27 19.74
CA GLU A 13 -7.39 -0.66 20.75
C GLU A 13 -7.38 -2.10 20.23
N GLU A 14 -7.12 -3.07 21.10
CA GLU A 14 -6.94 -4.48 20.73
C GLU A 14 -8.09 -5.04 19.90
N LYS A 15 -9.34 -4.78 20.31
CA LYS A 15 -10.54 -5.23 19.58
C LYS A 15 -10.65 -4.59 18.19
N ALA A 16 -10.35 -3.29 18.08
CA ALA A 16 -10.35 -2.60 16.80
C ALA A 16 -9.23 -3.11 15.89
N PHE A 17 -8.05 -3.38 16.46
CA PHE A 17 -6.93 -3.96 15.75
C PHE A 17 -7.25 -5.36 15.21
N ASP A 18 -7.90 -6.22 16.00
CA ASP A 18 -8.28 -7.56 15.55
C ASP A 18 -9.26 -7.50 14.36
N ASN A 19 -10.32 -6.69 14.46
CA ASN A 19 -11.28 -6.50 13.38
C ASN A 19 -10.63 -5.88 12.12
N TYR A 20 -9.73 -4.92 12.29
CA TYR A 20 -9.01 -4.28 11.19
C TYR A 20 -8.01 -5.22 10.52
N TYR A 21 -7.08 -5.77 11.30
CA TYR A 21 -5.91 -6.48 10.79
C TYR A 21 -6.22 -7.95 10.49
N ASN A 22 -6.75 -8.68 11.47
CA ASN A 22 -7.08 -10.09 11.28
C ASN A 22 -8.38 -10.26 10.49
N GLY A 23 -9.37 -9.40 10.74
CA GLY A 23 -10.64 -9.37 10.03
C GLY A 23 -10.50 -8.85 8.60
N CYS A 24 -10.41 -7.55 8.42
CA CYS A 24 -10.48 -6.95 7.08
C CYS A 24 -9.21 -7.17 6.25
N CYS A 25 -8.03 -6.83 6.80
CA CYS A 25 -6.77 -6.94 6.05
C CYS A 25 -6.48 -8.40 5.67
N ASN A 26 -6.43 -9.31 6.64
CA ASN A 26 -6.01 -10.70 6.41
C ASN A 26 -7.18 -11.65 6.08
N GLY A 27 -8.39 -11.39 6.57
CA GLY A 27 -9.56 -12.20 6.30
C GLY A 27 -10.31 -11.80 5.03
N THR A 28 -10.20 -10.55 4.57
CA THR A 28 -10.83 -10.08 3.32
C THR A 28 -9.82 -9.79 2.23
N PHE A 29 -8.93 -8.82 2.43
CA PHE A 29 -8.08 -8.32 1.33
C PHE A 29 -7.01 -9.29 0.92
N TRP A 30 -6.30 -9.91 1.87
CA TRP A 30 -5.24 -10.87 1.54
C TRP A 30 -5.73 -12.00 0.61
N PRO A 31 -6.77 -12.80 0.95
CA PRO A 31 -7.26 -13.84 0.05
C PRO A 31 -7.82 -13.28 -1.25
N LEU A 32 -8.58 -12.18 -1.20
CA LEU A 32 -9.22 -11.61 -2.38
C LEU A 32 -8.18 -11.12 -3.40
N PHE A 33 -7.18 -10.38 -2.96
CA PHE A 33 -6.14 -9.82 -3.84
C PHE A 33 -5.17 -10.89 -4.35
N HIS A 34 -5.11 -12.06 -3.69
CA HIS A 34 -4.40 -13.24 -4.19
C HIS A 34 -5.29 -14.18 -5.01
N SER A 35 -6.43 -13.70 -5.53
CA SER A 35 -7.35 -14.45 -6.38
C SER A 35 -7.94 -15.71 -5.74
N MET A 36 -8.14 -15.69 -4.42
CA MET A 36 -8.77 -16.77 -3.63
C MET A 36 -10.08 -16.27 -2.97
N PRO A 37 -11.10 -15.89 -3.76
CA PRO A 37 -12.33 -15.30 -3.23
C PRO A 37 -13.12 -16.25 -2.34
N ASP A 38 -12.96 -17.56 -2.50
CA ASP A 38 -13.55 -18.60 -1.66
C ASP A 38 -13.08 -18.53 -0.20
N ARG A 39 -11.93 -17.89 0.06
CA ARG A 39 -11.36 -17.69 1.39
C ARG A 39 -11.66 -16.31 1.98
N ALA A 40 -12.19 -15.39 1.17
CA ALA A 40 -12.46 -14.02 1.61
C ALA A 40 -13.74 -13.95 2.45
N VAL A 41 -13.67 -13.30 3.61
CA VAL A 41 -14.81 -13.07 4.50
C VAL A 41 -15.22 -11.60 4.42
N PHE A 42 -16.47 -11.33 4.05
CA PHE A 42 -17.01 -9.97 3.96
C PHE A 42 -17.90 -9.67 5.17
N LYS A 43 -17.49 -8.72 6.01
CA LYS A 43 -18.22 -8.29 7.21
C LYS A 43 -18.16 -6.78 7.36
N SER A 44 -19.31 -6.13 7.52
CA SER A 44 -19.40 -4.68 7.71
C SER A 44 -18.64 -4.22 8.96
N GLU A 45 -18.67 -5.00 10.03
CA GLU A 45 -18.00 -4.66 11.29
C GLU A 45 -16.48 -4.59 11.14
N THR A 46 -15.91 -5.48 10.30
CA THR A 46 -14.48 -5.47 10.00
C THR A 46 -14.10 -4.33 9.05
N TRP A 47 -15.00 -3.98 8.12
CA TRP A 47 -14.81 -2.83 7.23
C TRP A 47 -14.88 -1.50 7.98
N GLU A 48 -15.83 -1.33 8.89
CA GLU A 48 -15.94 -0.15 9.74
C GLU A 48 -14.66 0.05 10.58
N ALA A 49 -14.18 -1.01 11.23
CA ALA A 49 -12.91 -0.98 11.96
C ALA A 49 -11.72 -0.62 11.03
N TYR A 50 -11.75 -1.07 9.78
CA TYR A 50 -10.73 -0.75 8.80
C TYR A 50 -10.70 0.74 8.44
N CYS A 51 -11.87 1.32 8.17
CA CYS A 51 -12.02 2.75 7.92
C CYS A 51 -11.59 3.58 9.14
N ASP A 52 -11.98 3.18 10.34
CA ASP A 52 -11.62 3.86 11.59
C ASP A 52 -10.11 3.87 11.84
N VAL A 53 -9.44 2.74 11.66
CA VAL A 53 -7.97 2.66 11.80
C VAL A 53 -7.27 3.47 10.70
N ASN A 54 -7.73 3.39 9.45
CA ASN A 54 -7.20 4.22 8.36
C ASN A 54 -7.33 5.71 8.66
N ARG A 55 -8.45 6.14 9.26
CA ARG A 55 -8.65 7.52 9.72
C ARG A 55 -7.64 7.91 10.78
N GLN A 56 -7.35 7.04 11.76
CA GLN A 56 -6.33 7.31 12.78
C GLN A 56 -4.92 7.45 12.17
N PHE A 57 -4.57 6.59 11.22
CA PHE A 57 -3.33 6.72 10.45
C PHE A 57 -3.26 8.03 9.66
N ALA A 58 -4.37 8.43 9.01
CA ALA A 58 -4.46 9.69 8.30
C ALA A 58 -4.24 10.90 9.22
N LEU A 59 -4.88 10.92 10.39
CA LEU A 59 -4.74 12.02 11.36
C LEU A 59 -3.31 12.16 11.88
N SER A 60 -2.66 11.04 12.24
CA SER A 60 -1.26 11.04 12.67
C SER A 60 -0.32 11.49 11.55
N THR A 61 -0.59 11.07 10.31
CA THR A 61 0.16 11.49 9.12
C THR A 61 0.03 12.99 8.87
N LEU A 62 -1.17 13.55 8.99
CA LEU A 62 -1.41 14.98 8.84
C LEU A 62 -0.70 15.79 9.93
N GLN A 63 -0.69 15.31 11.17
CA GLN A 63 0.07 15.94 12.24
C GLN A 63 1.57 15.97 11.93
N ALA A 64 2.12 14.85 11.44
CA ALA A 64 3.52 14.77 11.01
C ALA A 64 3.81 15.75 9.86
N LEU A 65 2.93 15.76 8.85
CA LEU A 65 3.05 16.60 7.68
C LEU A 65 3.07 18.08 8.04
N ARG A 66 2.16 18.53 8.93
CA ARG A 66 2.15 19.92 9.42
C ARG A 66 3.47 20.30 10.09
N THR A 67 4.07 19.41 10.87
CA THR A 67 5.39 19.63 11.47
C THR A 67 6.49 19.75 10.41
N VAL A 68 6.50 18.84 9.43
CA VAL A 68 7.48 18.86 8.33
C VAL A 68 7.37 20.13 7.50
N VAL A 69 6.15 20.53 7.15
CA VAL A 69 5.87 21.78 6.40
C VAL A 69 6.39 22.99 7.16
N LYS A 70 6.09 23.11 8.46
CA LYS A 70 6.59 24.20 9.32
C LYS A 70 8.11 24.24 9.41
N GLN A 71 8.77 23.08 9.50
CA GLN A 71 10.24 23.00 9.52
C GLN A 71 10.86 23.45 8.21
N LEU A 72 10.30 23.02 7.07
CA LEU A 72 10.76 23.45 5.75
C LEU A 72 10.55 24.96 5.55
N ASP A 73 9.46 25.52 6.05
CA ASP A 73 9.19 26.97 6.01
C ASP A 73 10.23 27.75 6.82
N ALA A 74 10.55 27.27 8.03
CA ALA A 74 11.55 27.88 8.89
C ALA A 74 12.98 27.84 8.29
N GLU A 75 13.28 26.82 7.48
CA GLU A 75 14.54 26.67 6.75
C GLU A 75 14.58 27.45 5.41
N VAL A 76 13.56 28.25 5.09
CA VAL A 76 13.41 29.00 3.83
C VAL A 76 13.41 28.06 2.59
N LYS A 77 12.90 26.84 2.75
CA LYS A 77 12.76 25.83 1.69
C LYS A 77 11.33 25.74 1.17
N MET A 78 10.75 26.87 0.78
CA MET A 78 9.35 26.97 0.34
C MET A 78 9.08 26.16 -0.93
N ASP A 79 10.08 26.03 -1.82
CA ASP A 79 9.95 25.27 -3.08
C ASP A 79 10.03 23.75 -2.87
N THR A 80 10.37 23.29 -1.67
CA THR A 80 10.39 21.85 -1.36
C THR A 80 8.98 21.36 -1.06
N ILE A 81 8.52 20.40 -1.87
CA ILE A 81 7.22 19.75 -1.68
C ILE A 81 7.44 18.43 -0.94
N PRO A 82 6.95 18.28 0.31
CA PRO A 82 7.02 17.02 1.03
C PRO A 82 6.15 15.96 0.35
N VAL A 83 6.59 14.71 0.44
CA VAL A 83 5.87 13.55 -0.08
C VAL A 83 5.36 12.71 1.10
N VAL A 84 4.06 12.42 1.08
CA VAL A 84 3.47 11.36 1.90
C VAL A 84 3.39 10.12 1.03
N TRP A 85 4.09 9.06 1.44
CA TRP A 85 4.11 7.80 0.73
C TRP A 85 3.43 6.72 1.58
N ILE A 86 2.26 6.29 1.12
CA ILE A 86 1.41 5.30 1.77
C ILE A 86 1.76 3.93 1.20
N HIS A 87 1.88 2.94 2.08
CA HIS A 87 2.26 1.59 1.70
C HIS A 87 1.18 0.60 2.09
N ASP A 88 0.87 -0.23 1.09
CA ASP A 88 0.22 -1.52 1.20
C ASP A 88 -1.27 -1.54 1.56
N TYR A 89 -1.87 -2.73 1.41
CA TYR A 89 -3.31 -2.98 1.42
C TYR A 89 -4.03 -2.70 2.74
N GLN A 90 -3.28 -2.43 3.81
CA GLN A 90 -3.88 -2.09 5.10
C GLN A 90 -4.30 -0.60 5.15
N LEU A 91 -3.83 0.24 4.20
CA LEU A 91 -4.00 1.69 4.23
C LEU A 91 -4.69 2.28 2.98
N PHE A 92 -5.51 1.50 2.27
CA PHE A 92 -6.16 1.94 1.02
C PHE A 92 -6.92 3.26 1.14
N VAL A 93 -7.67 3.47 2.23
CA VAL A 93 -8.60 4.62 2.34
C VAL A 93 -8.02 5.80 3.13
N ALA A 94 -6.86 5.63 3.76
CA ALA A 94 -6.19 6.71 4.50
C ALA A 94 -5.90 7.93 3.61
N ALA A 95 -5.56 7.69 2.35
CA ALA A 95 -5.25 8.74 1.38
C ALA A 95 -6.41 9.71 1.13
N THR A 96 -7.68 9.24 1.17
CA THR A 96 -8.86 10.10 1.00
C THR A 96 -8.92 11.18 2.07
N THR A 97 -8.81 10.78 3.34
CA THR A 97 -8.81 11.73 4.47
C THR A 97 -7.61 12.68 4.41
N ILE A 98 -6.43 12.17 4.06
CA ILE A 98 -5.22 13.00 3.95
C ILE A 98 -5.39 14.05 2.83
N ARG A 99 -5.87 13.64 1.65
CA ARG A 99 -6.10 14.52 0.51
C ARG A 99 -7.09 15.62 0.85
N GLN A 100 -8.22 15.26 1.45
CA GLN A 100 -9.25 16.22 1.85
C GLN A 100 -8.67 17.33 2.73
N VAL A 101 -7.95 16.97 3.80
CA VAL A 101 -7.36 17.95 4.71
C VAL A 101 -6.26 18.77 4.04
N ILE A 102 -5.44 18.15 3.18
CA ILE A 102 -4.43 18.87 2.38
C ILE A 102 -5.08 19.98 1.55
N GLU A 103 -6.22 19.71 0.90
CA GLU A 103 -6.92 20.68 0.05
C GLU A 103 -7.60 21.78 0.89
N GLU A 104 -8.27 21.39 1.98
CA GLU A 104 -8.93 22.32 2.92
C GLU A 104 -7.93 23.30 3.56
N GLU A 105 -6.79 22.79 4.03
CA GLU A 105 -5.72 23.60 4.67
C GLU A 105 -4.73 24.19 3.67
N LYS A 106 -4.85 23.87 2.38
CA LYS A 106 -3.91 24.24 1.31
C LYS A 106 -2.46 23.86 1.64
N LEU A 107 -2.25 22.70 2.24
CA LEU A 107 -0.91 22.19 2.55
C LEU A 107 -0.18 21.82 1.25
N ARG A 108 1.08 22.24 1.10
CA ARG A 108 1.90 21.77 -0.02
C ARG A 108 2.39 20.35 0.28
N ALA A 109 1.85 19.36 -0.44
CA ALA A 109 2.30 17.98 -0.35
C ALA A 109 1.91 17.20 -1.60
N LYS A 110 2.66 16.15 -1.89
CA LYS A 110 2.31 15.12 -2.86
C LYS A 110 2.01 13.81 -2.16
N LEU A 111 1.02 13.08 -2.67
CA LEU A 111 0.59 11.79 -2.15
C LEU A 111 0.98 10.69 -3.13
N SER A 112 1.61 9.64 -2.63
CA SER A 112 1.87 8.43 -3.40
C SER A 112 1.41 7.20 -2.63
N PHE A 113 0.93 6.19 -3.36
CA PHE A 113 0.59 4.89 -2.82
C PHE A 113 1.44 3.81 -3.51
N PHE A 114 1.88 2.80 -2.78
CA PHE A 114 2.49 1.59 -3.37
C PHE A 114 1.88 0.33 -2.77
N LEU A 115 1.34 -0.55 -3.61
CA LEU A 115 0.78 -1.84 -3.20
C LEU A 115 1.83 -2.95 -3.31
N HIS A 116 2.06 -3.69 -2.22
CA HIS A 116 3.08 -4.76 -2.18
C HIS A 116 2.51 -6.15 -2.48
N ILE A 117 1.19 -6.28 -2.51
CA ILE A 117 0.50 -7.49 -2.94
C ILE A 117 0.02 -7.36 -4.40
N PRO A 118 -0.41 -8.45 -5.06
CA PRO A 118 -1.02 -8.37 -6.38
C PRO A 118 -2.24 -7.44 -6.37
N PHE A 119 -2.50 -6.76 -7.49
CA PHE A 119 -3.78 -6.09 -7.68
C PHE A 119 -4.70 -6.98 -8.54
N PRO A 120 -5.88 -7.38 -8.03
CA PRO A 120 -6.74 -8.35 -8.70
C PRO A 120 -7.40 -7.77 -9.95
N SER A 121 -7.84 -8.64 -10.86
CA SER A 121 -8.66 -8.24 -12.01
C SER A 121 -10.04 -7.73 -11.57
N TRP A 122 -10.76 -7.08 -12.48
CA TRP A 122 -12.11 -6.58 -12.21
C TRP A 122 -13.09 -7.64 -11.70
N ASP A 123 -13.00 -8.87 -12.23
CA ASP A 123 -13.92 -9.95 -11.87
C ASP A 123 -13.80 -10.36 -10.40
N ILE A 124 -12.61 -10.18 -9.82
CA ILE A 124 -12.32 -10.44 -8.41
C ILE A 124 -12.57 -9.18 -7.56
N MET A 125 -12.10 -8.01 -8.00
CA MET A 125 -12.25 -6.75 -7.26
C MET A 125 -13.72 -6.44 -6.94
N ARG A 126 -14.61 -6.61 -7.94
CA ARG A 126 -16.04 -6.31 -7.82
C ARG A 126 -16.81 -7.19 -6.82
N LEU A 127 -16.17 -8.23 -6.29
CA LEU A 127 -16.78 -9.06 -5.25
C LEU A 127 -16.79 -8.35 -3.88
N PHE A 128 -15.90 -7.37 -3.69
CA PHE A 128 -15.87 -6.58 -2.45
C PHE A 128 -16.98 -5.52 -2.46
N PRO A 129 -17.86 -5.45 -1.44
CA PRO A 129 -18.99 -4.53 -1.44
C PRO A 129 -18.62 -3.04 -1.46
N TRP A 130 -17.43 -2.69 -0.95
CA TRP A 130 -16.92 -1.32 -0.84
C TRP A 130 -15.73 -1.09 -1.78
N ASP A 131 -15.74 -1.75 -2.95
CA ASP A 131 -14.69 -1.67 -3.96
C ASP A 131 -14.46 -0.24 -4.49
N ASP A 132 -15.50 0.56 -4.58
CA ASP A 132 -15.43 1.96 -4.96
C ASP A 132 -14.67 2.82 -3.94
N GLU A 133 -14.85 2.57 -2.64
CA GLU A 133 -14.11 3.29 -1.58
C GLU A 133 -12.61 2.98 -1.64
N ILE A 134 -12.22 1.73 -1.92
CA ILE A 134 -10.81 1.33 -2.10
C ILE A 134 -10.19 2.06 -3.30
N LEU A 135 -10.87 2.03 -4.44
CA LEU A 135 -10.40 2.67 -5.66
C LEU A 135 -10.30 4.19 -5.50
N GLN A 136 -11.28 4.83 -4.86
CA GLN A 136 -11.25 6.26 -4.54
C GLN A 136 -10.10 6.60 -3.58
N GLY A 137 -9.86 5.75 -2.57
CA GLY A 137 -8.72 5.83 -1.68
C GLY A 137 -7.40 5.89 -2.42
N MET A 138 -7.14 4.91 -3.28
CA MET A 138 -5.91 4.88 -4.08
C MET A 138 -5.81 6.08 -5.05
N LEU A 139 -6.93 6.50 -5.66
CA LEU A 139 -6.99 7.66 -6.58
C LEU A 139 -6.94 9.02 -5.86
N ALA A 140 -7.01 9.06 -4.52
CA ALA A 140 -6.71 10.28 -3.76
C ALA A 140 -5.22 10.66 -3.87
N CYS A 141 -4.34 9.71 -4.21
CA CYS A 141 -2.94 9.96 -4.48
C CYS A 141 -2.67 10.66 -5.82
N ASP A 142 -1.50 11.29 -5.96
CA ASP A 142 -0.98 11.80 -7.24
C ASP A 142 -0.36 10.66 -8.09
N MET A 143 0.12 9.60 -7.42
CA MET A 143 0.73 8.43 -8.05
C MET A 143 0.40 7.14 -7.30
N VAL A 144 0.10 6.08 -8.02
CA VAL A 144 -0.11 4.72 -7.51
C VAL A 144 0.90 3.78 -8.16
N GLY A 145 1.65 3.04 -7.34
CA GLY A 145 2.66 2.10 -7.78
C GLY A 145 2.30 0.65 -7.47
N PHE A 146 2.72 -0.25 -8.36
CA PHE A 146 2.57 -1.70 -8.25
C PHE A 146 3.88 -2.40 -8.64
N HIS A 147 4.00 -3.71 -8.42
CA HIS A 147 5.21 -4.44 -8.80
C HIS A 147 5.38 -4.64 -10.32
N ILE A 148 4.28 -4.89 -11.05
CA ILE A 148 4.33 -5.24 -12.48
C ILE A 148 3.24 -4.49 -13.26
N GLU A 149 3.38 -4.47 -14.59
CA GLU A 149 2.45 -3.78 -15.50
C GLU A 149 1.04 -4.37 -15.46
N ASP A 150 0.89 -5.69 -15.32
CA ASP A 150 -0.42 -6.34 -15.27
C ASP A 150 -1.27 -5.83 -14.09
N TYR A 151 -0.66 -5.59 -12.93
CA TYR A 151 -1.36 -5.02 -11.77
C TYR A 151 -1.77 -3.57 -12.03
N CYS A 152 -0.97 -2.82 -12.78
CA CYS A 152 -1.31 -1.46 -13.21
C CYS A 152 -2.53 -1.47 -14.12
N LEU A 153 -2.54 -2.36 -15.12
CA LEU A 153 -3.65 -2.50 -16.07
C LEU A 153 -4.94 -2.94 -15.37
N ASN A 154 -4.84 -3.91 -14.44
CA ASN A 154 -5.98 -4.32 -13.62
C ASN A 154 -6.56 -3.14 -12.82
N PHE A 155 -5.72 -2.34 -12.16
CA PHE A 155 -6.16 -1.17 -11.41
C PHE A 155 -6.85 -0.14 -12.31
N ILE A 156 -6.24 0.18 -13.45
CA ILE A 156 -6.82 1.12 -14.44
C ILE A 156 -8.18 0.64 -14.93
N ASP A 157 -8.32 -0.66 -15.22
CA ASP A 157 -9.58 -1.25 -15.66
C ASP A 157 -10.64 -1.23 -14.55
N CYS A 158 -10.26 -1.51 -13.30
CA CYS A 158 -11.16 -1.37 -12.15
C CYS A 158 -11.64 0.07 -11.97
N CYS A 159 -10.75 1.06 -12.04
CA CYS A 159 -11.12 2.48 -11.97
C CYS A 159 -12.09 2.88 -13.09
N SER A 160 -11.81 2.46 -14.33
CA SER A 160 -12.66 2.77 -15.48
C SER A 160 -14.05 2.14 -15.35
N ARG A 161 -14.13 0.86 -14.97
CA ARG A 161 -15.39 0.11 -14.89
C ARG A 161 -16.25 0.50 -13.68
N ARG A 162 -15.64 0.68 -12.51
CA ARG A 162 -16.37 0.95 -11.26
C ARG A 162 -16.71 2.41 -11.07
N LEU A 163 -15.75 3.30 -11.33
CA LEU A 163 -15.88 4.73 -11.05
C LEU A 163 -16.16 5.56 -12.32
N GLY A 164 -16.14 4.94 -13.50
CA GLY A 164 -16.33 5.66 -14.77
C GLY A 164 -15.16 6.58 -15.12
N CYS A 165 -13.96 6.35 -14.57
CA CYS A 165 -12.80 7.20 -14.84
C CYS A 165 -12.41 7.16 -16.33
N ARG A 166 -11.96 8.30 -16.84
CA ARG A 166 -11.28 8.36 -18.14
C ARG A 166 -9.85 7.86 -17.95
N VAL A 167 -9.38 6.99 -18.83
CA VAL A 167 -8.08 6.33 -18.69
C VAL A 167 -7.28 6.35 -19.98
N ASP A 168 -5.96 6.46 -19.85
CA ASP A 168 -5.00 6.22 -20.93
C ASP A 168 -4.12 5.02 -20.54
N ARG A 169 -4.43 3.86 -21.11
CA ARG A 169 -3.71 2.60 -20.82
C ARG A 169 -2.28 2.62 -21.33
N ASN A 170 -2.01 3.33 -22.42
CA ASN A 170 -0.67 3.41 -23.00
C ASN A 170 0.25 4.28 -22.15
N LYS A 171 -0.28 5.34 -21.55
CA LYS A 171 0.48 6.25 -20.65
C LYS A 171 0.35 5.89 -19.18
N MET A 172 -0.44 4.87 -18.84
CA MET A 172 -0.78 4.47 -17.47
C MET A 172 -1.32 5.63 -16.63
N LEU A 173 -2.36 6.31 -17.14
CA LEU A 173 -2.99 7.46 -16.50
C LEU A 173 -4.46 7.20 -16.20
N VAL A 174 -4.92 7.69 -15.05
CA VAL A 174 -6.34 7.73 -14.67
C VAL A 174 -6.72 9.18 -14.38
N GLU A 175 -7.77 9.68 -15.05
CA GLU A 175 -8.34 11.00 -14.82
C GLU A 175 -9.61 10.89 -13.96
N ILE A 176 -9.64 11.64 -12.85
CA ILE A 176 -10.77 11.70 -11.91
C ILE A 176 -10.91 13.09 -11.34
N ALA A 177 -12.12 13.65 -11.38
CA ALA A 177 -12.45 14.98 -10.82
C ALA A 177 -11.45 16.09 -11.24
N GLY A 178 -11.01 16.10 -12.50
CA GLY A 178 -10.05 17.07 -13.03
C GLY A 178 -8.58 16.86 -12.61
N ARG A 179 -8.29 15.81 -11.84
CA ARG A 179 -6.92 15.37 -11.51
C ARG A 179 -6.49 14.22 -12.41
N THR A 180 -5.19 14.12 -12.66
CA THR A 180 -4.57 12.99 -13.35
C THR A 180 -3.68 12.25 -12.36
N VAL A 181 -3.94 10.96 -12.18
CA VAL A 181 -3.17 10.06 -11.32
C VAL A 181 -2.27 9.20 -12.21
N HIS A 182 -0.98 9.16 -11.88
CA HIS A 182 -0.01 8.32 -12.57
C HIS A 182 0.01 6.92 -11.97
N VAL A 183 -0.10 5.89 -12.82
CA VAL A 183 0.04 4.49 -12.41
C VAL A 183 1.39 3.97 -12.92
N LYS A 184 2.18 3.28 -12.08
CA LYS A 184 3.48 2.74 -12.50
C LYS A 184 3.82 1.37 -11.95
N ALA A 185 4.47 0.57 -12.77
CA ALA A 185 5.18 -0.63 -12.34
C ALA A 185 6.57 -0.25 -11.80
N LEU A 186 6.84 -0.61 -10.56
CA LEU A 186 8.10 -0.41 -9.83
C LEU A 186 8.40 -1.71 -9.05
N PRO A 187 9.09 -2.69 -9.66
CA PRO A 187 9.43 -3.93 -8.97
C PRO A 187 10.37 -3.65 -7.79
N ILE A 188 10.02 -4.17 -6.60
CA ILE A 188 10.82 -3.96 -5.40
C ILE A 188 12.07 -4.84 -5.45
N GLY A 189 13.19 -4.32 -4.94
CA GLY A 189 14.46 -5.04 -4.83
C GLY A 189 14.87 -5.28 -3.38
N ILE A 190 16.02 -5.94 -3.22
CA ILE A 190 16.70 -6.14 -1.94
C ILE A 190 18.01 -5.35 -1.92
N PRO A 191 18.58 -5.07 -0.73
CA PRO A 191 19.95 -4.54 -0.63
C PRO A 191 20.96 -5.63 -1.01
N TYR A 192 21.13 -5.86 -2.32
CA TYR A 192 21.90 -6.95 -2.91
C TYR A 192 23.30 -7.09 -2.30
N ASP A 193 24.09 -6.01 -2.29
CA ASP A 193 25.48 -6.02 -1.81
C ASP A 193 25.58 -6.49 -0.34
N ARG A 194 24.63 -6.11 0.50
CA ARG A 194 24.58 -6.54 1.91
C ARG A 194 24.36 -8.05 2.03
N PHE A 195 23.52 -8.63 1.16
CA PHE A 195 23.28 -10.08 1.19
C PHE A 195 24.49 -10.86 0.68
N VAL A 196 25.21 -10.33 -0.31
CA VAL A 196 26.49 -10.91 -0.77
C VAL A 196 27.50 -10.93 0.38
N GLU A 197 27.72 -9.79 1.05
CA GLU A 197 28.63 -9.68 2.18
C GLU A 197 28.27 -10.65 3.33
N LEU A 198 26.98 -10.74 3.67
CA LEU A 198 26.49 -11.70 4.67
C LEU A 198 26.75 -13.16 4.25
N ALA A 199 26.53 -13.50 2.98
CA ALA A 199 26.72 -14.86 2.48
C ALA A 199 28.20 -15.28 2.52
N GLU A 200 29.12 -14.37 2.23
CA GLU A 200 30.57 -14.64 2.24
C GLU A 200 31.13 -14.76 3.67
N THR A 201 30.57 -14.00 4.61
CA THR A 201 31.06 -13.94 6.01
C THR A 201 30.39 -14.96 6.93
N THR A 202 29.23 -15.51 6.56
CA THR A 202 28.50 -16.46 7.38
C THR A 202 29.21 -17.83 7.40
N PRO A 203 29.54 -18.39 8.58
CA PRO A 203 30.13 -19.72 8.68
C PRO A 203 29.21 -20.78 8.08
N LYS A 204 29.80 -21.77 7.40
CA LYS A 204 29.03 -22.92 6.90
C LYS A 204 28.43 -23.70 8.07
N PHE A 205 27.10 -23.71 8.15
CA PHE A 205 26.36 -24.39 9.21
C PHE A 205 25.97 -25.83 8.84
N LEU A 206 25.61 -26.08 7.58
CA LEU A 206 25.19 -27.40 7.11
C LEU A 206 26.40 -28.22 6.65
N LYS A 207 26.60 -29.39 7.26
CA LYS A 207 27.52 -30.43 6.77
C LYS A 207 26.73 -31.39 5.90
N ILE A 208 26.89 -31.25 4.59
CA ILE A 208 26.17 -32.04 3.59
C ILE A 208 27.21 -32.94 2.92
N SER A 209 26.93 -34.23 2.77
CA SER A 209 27.81 -35.11 2.00
C SER A 209 27.70 -34.81 0.51
N ASP A 210 28.77 -35.09 -0.25
CA ASP A 210 28.77 -34.87 -1.71
C ASP A 210 27.73 -35.74 -2.45
N SER A 211 27.19 -36.77 -1.79
CA SER A 211 26.14 -37.65 -2.32
C SER A 211 24.71 -37.12 -2.13
N GLU A 212 24.49 -36.11 -1.30
CA GLU A 212 23.16 -35.62 -0.96
C GLU A 212 22.79 -34.35 -1.74
N LYS A 213 21.51 -34.20 -2.06
CA LYS A 213 20.94 -32.97 -2.64
C LYS A 213 20.00 -32.34 -1.63
N ILE A 214 20.13 -31.02 -1.42
CA ILE A 214 19.23 -30.25 -0.57
C ILE A 214 18.26 -29.45 -1.42
N ILE A 215 16.98 -29.51 -1.05
CA ILE A 215 15.93 -28.61 -1.53
C ILE A 215 15.56 -27.72 -0.35
N LEU A 216 15.65 -26.40 -0.53
CA LEU A 216 15.37 -25.40 0.51
C LEU A 216 14.26 -24.47 0.02
N GLY A 217 13.15 -24.41 0.77
CA GLY A 217 12.14 -23.37 0.70
C GLY A 217 12.18 -22.54 1.97
N VAL A 218 12.05 -21.22 1.84
CA VAL A 218 12.02 -20.29 2.98
C VAL A 218 10.87 -19.33 2.78
N ASP A 219 9.74 -19.68 3.39
CA ASP A 219 8.48 -18.99 3.17
C ASP A 219 7.76 -18.79 4.50
N ARG A 220 6.95 -17.73 4.56
CA ARG A 220 5.93 -17.64 5.62
C ARG A 220 4.96 -18.81 5.44
N LEU A 221 4.48 -19.38 6.54
CA LEU A 221 3.42 -20.38 6.52
C LEU A 221 2.09 -19.71 6.12
N ASP A 222 1.94 -19.48 4.83
CA ASP A 222 0.81 -18.79 4.21
C ASP A 222 0.40 -19.55 2.94
N TYR A 223 -0.91 -19.70 2.74
CA TYR A 223 -1.49 -20.50 1.66
C TYR A 223 -1.20 -19.94 0.25
N THR A 224 -0.64 -18.74 0.15
CA THR A 224 -0.18 -18.15 -1.12
C THR A 224 1.17 -18.69 -1.61
N LYS A 225 1.84 -19.55 -0.82
CA LYS A 225 3.22 -19.99 -1.08
C LYS A 225 3.35 -21.42 -1.65
N GLY A 226 2.23 -22.08 -1.93
CA GLY A 226 2.16 -23.48 -2.41
C GLY A 226 1.79 -24.45 -1.30
#